data_AF-A0A9Q4GWJ0-F1
#
_entry.id   AF-A0A9Q4GWJ0-F1
#
_cell.length_a   1.000
_cell.length_b   1.000
_cell.length_c   1.000
_cell.angle_alpha   90.00
_cell.angle_beta   90.00
_cell.angle_gamma   90.00
#
_symmetry.space_group_name_H-M   'P 1'
#
loop_
_entity.id
_entity.type
_entity.pdbx_description
1 polymer ?
#
loop_
_entity_poly.entity_id
_entity_poly.type
_entity_poly.pdbx_seq_one_letter_code
_entity_poly.pdbx_strand_id
1 'polypeptide(L)'
;PAGAAGTAAGHWAELKPRMNGFELHGRTLGLLGFGNIARMVAGIGRGFGMHSVVHDPYVPDAVIVAAGARPATAEQVILPPARTPWSPSVRP
;
A
#
# COMPACT_ATOMS: atom_id res chain seq x y z
N PRO A 1 20.18 -3.40 -5.87
CA PRO A 1 19.15 -2.73 -6.71
C PRO A 1 19.78 -1.60 -7.53
N ALA A 2 19.20 -1.23 -8.67
CA ALA A 2 19.82 -0.30 -9.63
C ALA A 2 20.20 1.07 -9.02
N GLY A 3 19.35 1.60 -8.13
CA GLY A 3 19.65 2.87 -7.44
C GLY A 3 20.90 2.82 -6.54
N ALA A 4 21.04 1.75 -5.75
CA ALA A 4 22.21 1.56 -4.87
C ALA A 4 23.49 1.31 -5.67
N ALA A 5 23.43 0.40 -6.66
CA ALA A 5 24.58 0.04 -7.47
C ALA A 5 25.10 1.22 -8.29
N GLY A 6 24.21 1.99 -8.91
CA GLY A 6 24.62 3.09 -9.76
C GLY A 6 25.07 4.35 -9.00
N THR A 7 24.61 4.56 -7.76
CA THR A 7 25.21 5.58 -6.87
C THR A 7 26.64 5.19 -6.50
N ALA A 8 26.86 3.91 -6.14
CA ALA A 8 28.19 3.41 -5.82
C ALA A 8 29.17 3.49 -7.02
N ALA A 9 28.66 3.38 -8.24
CA ALA A 9 29.45 3.51 -9.47
C ALA A 9 29.65 4.97 -9.94
N GLY A 10 29.10 5.98 -9.24
CA GLY A 10 29.23 7.39 -9.61
C GLY A 10 28.28 7.86 -10.72
N HIS A 11 27.30 7.07 -11.13
CA HIS A 11 26.40 7.36 -12.26
C HIS A 11 25.11 8.10 -11.82
N TRP A 12 25.17 8.92 -10.76
CA TRP A 12 23.97 9.58 -10.20
C TRP A 12 23.21 10.42 -11.24
N ALA A 13 23.92 11.16 -12.08
CA ALA A 13 23.33 12.03 -13.10
C ALA A 13 22.51 11.26 -14.16
N GLU A 14 22.93 10.04 -14.50
CA GLU A 14 22.26 9.17 -15.48
C GLU A 14 21.07 8.41 -14.87
N LEU A 15 21.15 8.08 -13.58
CA LEU A 15 20.11 7.33 -12.87
C LEU A 15 18.94 8.20 -12.42
N LYS A 16 19.22 9.41 -11.93
CA LYS A 16 18.23 10.29 -11.32
C LYS A 16 16.96 10.49 -12.18
N PRO A 17 17.04 10.72 -13.51
CA PRO A 17 15.84 10.88 -14.35
C PRO A 17 14.96 9.63 -14.41
N ARG A 18 15.52 8.45 -14.14
CA ARG A 18 14.83 7.15 -14.15
C ARG A 18 14.29 6.76 -12.77
N MET A 19 14.64 7.51 -11.73
CA MET A 19 14.25 7.21 -10.33
C MET A 19 13.01 8.02 -9.92
N ASN A 20 11.91 7.83 -10.64
CA ASN A 20 10.62 8.42 -10.29
C ASN A 20 9.81 7.40 -9.46
N GLY A 21 9.35 7.83 -8.29
CA GLY A 21 8.45 7.08 -7.44
C GLY A 21 7.09 7.74 -7.37
N PHE A 22 6.30 7.32 -6.39
CA PHE A 22 5.04 7.95 -6.03
C PHE A 22 4.94 8.15 -4.53
N GLU A 23 4.15 9.14 -4.12
CA GLU A 23 3.90 9.40 -2.71
C GLU A 23 2.98 8.34 -2.10
N LEU A 24 3.31 7.89 -0.88
CA LEU A 24 2.52 6.88 -0.16
C LEU A 24 1.39 7.53 0.64
N HIS A 25 1.59 8.75 1.13
CA HIS A 25 0.60 9.42 1.96
C HIS A 25 -0.78 9.51 1.30
N GLY A 26 -1.82 9.14 2.06
CA GLY A 26 -3.21 9.13 1.62
C GLY A 26 -3.57 8.01 0.63
N ARG A 27 -2.61 7.17 0.21
CA ARG A 27 -2.89 6.05 -0.70
C ARG A 27 -3.46 4.85 0.03
N THR A 28 -4.05 3.95 -0.75
CA THR A 28 -4.58 2.70 -0.21
C THR A 28 -3.56 1.57 -0.30
N LEU A 29 -3.42 0.83 0.79
CA LEU A 29 -2.67 -0.41 0.92
C LEU A 29 -3.65 -1.59 0.96
N GLY A 30 -3.63 -2.42 -0.08
CA GLY A 30 -4.42 -3.65 -0.14
C GLY A 30 -3.71 -4.83 0.51
N LEU A 31 -4.42 -5.60 1.35
CA LEU A 31 -3.91 -6.78 2.04
C LEU A 31 -4.84 -7.98 1.81
N LEU A 32 -4.31 -9.05 1.24
CA LEU A 32 -4.97 -10.35 1.16
C LEU A 32 -4.47 -11.21 2.34
N GLY A 33 -5.37 -11.49 3.27
CA GLY A 33 -5.09 -12.07 4.58
C GLY A 33 -4.90 -11.02 5.68
N PHE A 34 -5.22 -11.40 6.92
CA PHE A 34 -5.11 -10.56 8.12
C PHE A 34 -4.51 -11.28 9.34
N GLY A 35 -3.49 -12.11 9.08
CA GLY A 35 -2.62 -12.70 10.09
C GLY A 35 -1.55 -11.74 10.63
N ASN A 36 -0.56 -12.27 11.36
CA ASN A 36 0.47 -11.46 12.04
C ASN A 36 1.23 -10.53 11.09
N ILE A 37 1.65 -11.03 9.92
CA ILE A 37 2.42 -10.24 8.95
C ILE A 37 1.58 -9.08 8.41
N ALA A 38 0.36 -9.36 7.94
CA ALA A 38 -0.53 -8.35 7.40
C ALA A 38 -0.87 -7.26 8.43
N ARG A 39 -1.03 -7.62 9.71
CA ARG A 39 -1.25 -6.65 10.80
C ARG A 39 -0.05 -5.73 11.02
N MET A 40 1.16 -6.27 11.01
CA MET A 40 2.39 -5.45 11.11
C MET A 40 2.52 -4.52 9.90
N VAL A 41 2.28 -5.03 8.70
CA VAL A 41 2.32 -4.24 7.46
C VAL A 41 1.26 -3.15 7.45
N ALA A 42 0.04 -3.41 7.95
CA ALA A 42 -0.99 -2.39 8.14
C ALA A 42 -0.54 -1.29 9.12
N GLY A 43 0.15 -1.66 10.20
CA GLY A 43 0.76 -0.70 11.13
C GLY A 43 1.82 0.18 10.47
N ILE A 44 2.70 -0.41 9.66
CA ILE A 44 3.71 0.33 8.89
C ILE A 44 3.03 1.28 7.90
N GLY A 45 2.04 0.80 7.16
CA GLY A 45 1.27 1.61 6.20
C GLY A 45 0.58 2.79 6.88
N ARG A 46 0.00 2.60 8.07
CA ARG A 46 -0.55 3.69 8.89
C ARG A 46 0.52 4.72 9.25
N GLY A 47 1.75 4.28 9.56
CA GLY A 47 2.88 5.19 9.79
C GLY A 47 3.20 6.09 8.59
N PHE A 48 2.99 5.60 7.37
CA PHE A 48 3.08 6.39 6.13
C PHE A 48 1.81 7.21 5.82
N GLY A 49 0.77 7.15 6.65
CA GLY A 49 -0.51 7.80 6.40
C GLY A 49 -1.34 7.14 5.29
N MET A 50 -1.13 5.85 5.05
CA MET A 50 -1.94 5.06 4.11
C MET A 50 -3.25 4.58 4.74
N HIS A 51 -4.23 4.26 3.90
CA HIS A 51 -5.48 3.58 4.27
C HIS A 51 -5.36 2.08 3.96
N SER A 52 -5.59 1.20 4.93
CA SER A 52 -5.54 -0.25 4.67
C SER A 52 -6.91 -0.80 4.30
N VAL A 53 -6.98 -1.56 3.21
CA VAL A 53 -8.13 -2.40 2.85
C VAL A 53 -7.73 -3.87 2.89
N VAL A 54 -8.57 -4.71 3.49
CA VAL A 54 -8.21 -6.08 3.87
C VAL A 54 -9.29 -7.04 3.44
N HIS A 55 -8.88 -8.16 2.86
CA HIS A 55 -9.76 -9.32 2.66
C HIS A 55 -9.17 -10.54 3.37
N ASP A 56 -9.92 -11.16 4.27
CA ASP A 56 -9.57 -12.44 4.89
C ASP A 56 -10.85 -13.24 5.14
N PRO A 57 -11.01 -14.46 4.58
CA PRO A 57 -12.23 -15.25 4.73
C PRO A 57 -12.40 -15.87 6.13
N TYR A 58 -11.36 -15.87 6.96
CA TYR A 58 -11.35 -16.52 8.28
C TYR A 58 -11.31 -15.51 9.44
N VAL A 59 -10.96 -14.25 9.18
CA VAL A 59 -10.95 -13.20 10.20
C VAL A 59 -12.23 -12.39 10.13
N PRO A 60 -13.00 -12.26 11.24
CA PRO A 60 -14.20 -11.43 11.26
C PRO A 60 -13.90 -9.95 10.96
N ASP A 61 -14.76 -9.31 10.17
CA ASP A 61 -14.67 -7.89 9.81
C ASP A 61 -14.48 -6.96 11.01
N ALA A 62 -15.13 -7.26 12.14
CA ALA A 62 -15.00 -6.49 13.37
C ALA A 62 -13.55 -6.41 13.87
N VAL A 63 -12.75 -7.47 13.67
CA VAL A 63 -11.33 -7.50 14.06
C VAL A 63 -10.50 -6.61 13.12
N ILE A 64 -10.83 -6.61 11.83
CA ILE A 64 -10.19 -5.74 10.83
C ILE A 64 -10.49 -4.26 11.14
N VAL A 65 -11.75 -3.94 11.44
CA VAL A 65 -12.18 -2.59 11.81
C VAL A 65 -11.54 -2.13 13.12
N ALA A 66 -11.50 -2.98 14.15
CA ALA A 66 -10.85 -2.66 15.42
C ALA A 66 -9.35 -2.39 15.26
N ALA A 67 -8.70 -3.04 14.29
CA ALA A 67 -7.31 -2.77 13.94
C ALA A 67 -7.13 -1.50 13.11
N GLY A 68 -8.21 -0.77 12.79
CA GLY A 68 -8.23 0.47 12.02
C GLY A 68 -7.95 0.29 10.53
N ALA A 69 -8.37 -0.84 9.97
CA ALA A 69 -8.40 -1.14 8.55
C ALA A 69 -9.84 -1.34 8.06
N ARG A 70 -10.05 -1.35 6.75
CA ARG A 70 -11.37 -1.51 6.14
C ARG A 70 -11.52 -2.92 5.52
N PRO A 71 -12.55 -3.70 5.88
CA PRO A 71 -12.86 -4.96 5.21
C PRO A 71 -13.25 -4.73 3.75
N ALA A 72 -12.88 -5.67 2.88
CA ALA A 72 -13.12 -5.66 1.45
C ALA A 72 -13.20 -7.09 0.90
N THR A 73 -13.74 -7.24 -0.31
CA THR A 73 -13.66 -8.51 -1.06
C THR A 73 -12.27 -8.71 -1.66
N ALA A 74 -11.89 -9.95 -2.02
CA ALA A 74 -10.62 -10.22 -2.67
C ALA A 74 -10.46 -9.42 -3.98
N GLU A 75 -11.52 -9.37 -4.79
CA GLU A 75 -11.56 -8.60 -6.03
C GLU A 75 -11.31 -7.12 -5.77
N GLN A 76 -12.02 -6.56 -4.79
CA GLN A 76 -11.86 -5.19 -4.35
C GLN A 76 -10.41 -4.85 -4.02
N VAL A 77 -9.69 -5.71 -3.28
CA VAL A 77 -8.27 -5.50 -2.92
C VAL A 77 -7.33 -5.52 -4.14
N ILE A 78 -7.63 -6.34 -5.16
CA ILE A 78 -6.76 -6.55 -6.33
C ILE A 78 -6.99 -5.50 -7.42
N LEU A 79 -8.20 -4.93 -7.49
CA LEU A 79 -8.58 -4.00 -8.55
C LEU A 79 -7.78 -2.68 -8.50
N PRO A 80 -7.54 -2.05 -9.67
CA PRO A 80 -6.88 -0.76 -9.73
C PRO A 80 -7.72 0.31 -9.02
N PRO A 81 -7.09 1.35 -8.43
CA PRO A 81 -7.77 2.36 -7.61
C PRO A 81 -9.01 2.98 -8.28
N ALA A 82 -8.96 3.23 -9.59
CA ALA A 82 -10.05 3.79 -10.39
C ALA A 82 -11.35 2.95 -10.40
N ARG A 83 -11.29 1.70 -9.93
CA ARG A 83 -12.44 0.78 -9.83
C ARG A 83 -12.83 0.48 -8.39
N THR A 84 -12.32 1.26 -7.44
CA THR A 84 -12.52 1.00 -6.01
C THR A 84 -13.16 2.18 -5.29
N PRO A 85 -14.15 1.94 -4.39
CA PRO A 85 -14.87 3.00 -3.68
C PRO A 85 -14.06 3.71 -2.57
N TRP A 86 -12.80 3.35 -2.36
CA TRP A 86 -11.90 3.97 -1.37
C TRP A 86 -10.69 4.65 -2.01
N SER A 87 -10.59 4.71 -3.35
CA SER A 87 -9.58 5.57 -3.96
C SER A 87 -9.88 7.01 -3.53
N PRO A 88 -8.91 7.72 -2.90
CA PRO A 88 -9.04 9.16 -2.80
C PRO A 88 -9.25 9.66 -4.23
N SER A 89 -10.18 10.61 -4.41
CA SER A 89 -10.26 11.36 -5.67
C SER A 89 -8.84 11.81 -6.00
N VAL A 90 -8.28 11.24 -7.06
CA VAL A 90 -6.98 11.66 -7.59
C VAL A 90 -7.16 13.13 -7.90
N ARG A 91 -6.65 14.03 -7.03
CA ARG A 91 -6.61 15.44 -7.40
C ARG A 91 -5.69 15.53 -8.63
N PRO A 92 -6.11 16.28 -9.67
CA PRO A 92 -5.35 16.43 -10.90
C PRO A 92 -3.94 17.00 -10.63
#